data_AF-A0A4S4EGQ9-F1
#
_entry.id   AF-A0A4S4EGQ9-F1
#
_cell.length_a   1.000
_cell.length_b   1.000
_cell.length_c   1.000
_cell.angle_alpha   90.00
_cell.angle_beta   90.00
_cell.angle_gamma   90.00
#
_symmetry.space_group_name_H-M   'P 1'
#
loop_
_entity.id
_entity.type
_entity.pdbx_description
1 polymer ?
#
loop_
_entity_poly.entity_id
_entity_poly.type
_entity_poly.pdbx_seq_one_letter_code
_entity_poly.pdbx_strand_id
1 'polypeptide(L)'
;MEDKSTAVGVGKGGVGVDAGQGKPGGTSVGVGKGGVAVNTGKKGKPVYVGVSKGPSPFLYKYAATADQLHDNPNIALFFLENDLKKYTKMTLHFTKTTTPTTFLPRQVAEKIPFSSKKIPQILDYFSVKPNSMEAKTIKQTIKECEEPGIKGEEKYCATSLESMVDFCSTRLGKSIQAISTEVKKETPLQTYTIEGVKKMASDAAVVCHKQNYAYTVFYCHKTQTTKAYSVSMVRLDGTKAEAVAVCHTDTSGWNPKHLAFQVLKVKPGTVPICHFLPEDHIVWVHN
;
A
#
# COMPACT_ATOMS: atom_id res chain seq x y z
N MET A 1 49.93 -6.39 30.49
CA MET A 1 49.02 -7.28 29.75
C MET A 1 47.91 -7.63 30.71
N GLU A 2 46.72 -7.06 30.54
CA GLU A 2 45.54 -7.45 31.32
C GLU A 2 44.61 -8.24 30.41
N ASP A 3 44.41 -9.51 30.75
CA ASP A 3 43.49 -10.43 30.11
C ASP A 3 42.05 -9.96 30.29
N LYS A 4 41.30 -9.85 29.19
CA LYS A 4 39.85 -9.67 29.20
C LYS A 4 39.21 -10.98 28.76
N SER A 5 38.82 -11.81 29.73
CA SER A 5 38.02 -13.01 29.44
C SER A 5 36.54 -12.61 29.26
N THR A 6 35.91 -13.15 28.22
CA THR A 6 34.47 -13.05 27.99
C THR A 6 33.87 -14.41 28.36
N ALA A 7 32.97 -14.45 29.33
CA ALA A 7 32.32 -15.69 29.75
C ALA A 7 30.98 -15.85 29.02
N VAL A 8 30.75 -17.01 28.40
CA VAL A 8 29.48 -17.38 27.77
C VAL A 8 28.91 -18.56 28.52
N GLY A 9 27.77 -18.36 29.19
CA GLY A 9 26.99 -19.42 29.84
C GLY A 9 25.75 -19.74 29.02
N VAL A 10 25.50 -21.02 28.74
CA VAL A 10 24.30 -21.49 28.02
C VAL A 10 23.40 -22.26 28.98
N GLY A 11 22.22 -21.72 29.26
CA GLY A 11 21.16 -22.37 30.03
C GLY A 11 19.84 -22.44 29.27
N LYS A 12 18.93 -23.35 29.66
CA LYS A 12 17.60 -23.58 29.05
C LYS A 12 16.61 -22.43 29.35
N GLY A 13 16.94 -21.24 28.88
CA GLY A 13 16.15 -20.02 29.01
C GLY A 13 16.68 -18.82 28.22
N GLY A 14 17.85 -18.93 27.59
CA GLY A 14 18.46 -17.87 26.79
C GLY A 14 19.96 -17.74 27.07
N VAL A 15 20.66 -17.06 26.17
CA VAL A 15 22.10 -16.75 26.31
C VAL A 15 22.22 -15.35 26.92
N GLY A 16 22.84 -15.26 28.10
CA GLY A 16 23.22 -13.99 28.71
C GLY A 16 24.70 -13.71 28.46
N VAL A 17 25.01 -12.57 27.83
CA VAL A 17 26.37 -12.04 27.74
C VAL A 17 26.46 -10.81 28.64
N ASP A 18 27.24 -10.91 29.72
CA ASP A 18 27.48 -9.77 30.60
C ASP A 18 28.78 -9.09 30.15
N ALA A 19 28.65 -7.94 29.49
CA ALA A 19 29.79 -7.11 29.12
C ALA A 19 30.11 -6.20 30.30
N GLY A 20 31.21 -6.51 30.99
CA GLY A 20 31.65 -5.85 32.22
C GLY A 20 31.47 -4.33 32.24
N GLN A 21 30.95 -3.84 33.36
CA GLN A 21 30.60 -2.44 33.59
C GLN A 21 31.78 -1.50 33.35
N GLY A 22 31.64 -0.57 32.40
CA GLY A 22 32.63 0.47 32.16
C GLY A 22 32.33 1.40 30.98
N LYS A 23 31.25 2.21 31.07
CA LYS A 23 31.05 3.59 30.51
C LYS A 23 29.54 3.92 30.34
N PRO A 24 29.12 5.20 30.48
CA PRO A 24 27.73 5.58 30.26
C PRO A 24 27.40 5.58 28.76
N GLY A 25 26.53 4.65 28.35
CA GLY A 25 26.13 4.45 26.95
C GLY A 25 25.92 3.00 26.53
N GLY A 26 25.62 2.09 27.47
CA GLY A 26 25.45 0.67 27.17
C GLY A 26 24.15 0.38 26.41
N THR A 27 24.26 -0.43 25.36
CA THR A 27 23.13 -1.02 24.64
C THR A 27 22.55 -2.18 25.45
N SER A 28 21.30 -2.07 25.90
CA SER A 28 20.58 -3.18 26.53
C SER A 28 19.80 -3.95 25.47
N VAL A 29 20.03 -5.26 25.35
CA VAL A 29 19.23 -6.15 24.50
C VAL A 29 18.46 -7.10 25.40
N GLY A 30 17.14 -6.90 25.48
CA GLY A 30 16.23 -7.84 26.14
C GLY A 30 15.52 -8.69 25.08
N VAL A 31 15.56 -10.02 25.24
CA VAL A 31 14.84 -10.94 24.35
C VAL A 31 13.67 -11.54 25.13
N GLY A 32 12.45 -11.22 24.72
CA GLY A 32 11.21 -11.83 25.20
C GLY A 32 10.35 -12.35 24.04
N LYS A 33 9.36 -13.20 24.34
CA LYS A 33 8.53 -13.92 23.34
C LYS A 33 7.59 -13.04 22.47
N GLY A 34 7.79 -11.72 22.44
CA GLY A 34 6.99 -10.76 21.66
C GLY A 34 7.79 -9.93 20.65
N GLY A 35 9.06 -10.28 20.39
CA GLY A 35 9.93 -9.55 19.46
C GLY A 35 11.06 -8.78 20.15
N VAL A 36 12.04 -8.34 19.35
CA VAL A 36 13.26 -7.67 19.81
C VAL A 36 13.05 -6.16 19.79
N ALA A 37 13.12 -5.53 20.96
CA ALA A 37 13.17 -4.08 21.07
C ALA A 37 14.63 -3.61 21.20
N VAL A 38 15.09 -2.80 20.24
CA VAL A 38 16.42 -2.17 20.28
C VAL A 38 16.22 -0.67 20.45
N ASN A 39 16.60 -0.14 21.61
CA ASN A 39 16.70 1.31 21.81
C ASN A 39 18.15 1.74 21.65
N THR A 40 18.47 2.37 20.50
CA THR A 40 19.77 3.01 20.27
C THR A 40 19.69 4.49 20.64
N GLY A 41 20.25 4.84 21.80
CA GLY A 41 20.43 6.22 22.21
C GLY A 41 21.55 6.90 21.41
N LYS A 42 21.23 7.45 20.23
CA LYS A 42 21.70 8.76 19.67
C LYS A 42 21.44 8.89 18.16
N LYS A 43 21.14 10.14 17.77
CA LYS A 43 20.74 10.69 16.46
C LYS A 43 21.54 10.15 15.26
N GLY A 44 20.94 9.28 14.45
CA GLY A 44 21.28 9.08 13.04
C GLY A 44 20.15 9.63 12.17
N LYS A 45 20.48 10.28 11.04
CA LYS A 45 19.47 10.68 10.04
C LYS A 45 18.72 9.43 9.56
N PRO A 46 17.41 9.49 9.29
CA PRO A 46 16.65 8.33 8.81
C PRO A 46 17.30 7.76 7.55
N VAL A 47 17.40 6.42 7.48
CA VAL A 47 17.82 5.73 6.26
C VAL A 47 16.72 5.91 5.22
N TYR A 48 16.98 6.75 4.21
CA TYR A 48 16.07 7.01 3.12
C TYR A 48 16.23 5.95 2.03
N VAL A 49 15.11 5.35 1.59
CA VAL A 49 15.09 4.44 0.45
C VAL A 49 14.61 5.22 -0.77
N GLY A 50 15.44 5.26 -1.82
CA GLY A 50 15.19 6.05 -3.02
C GLY A 50 13.82 5.79 -3.65
N VAL A 51 12.98 6.83 -3.74
CA VAL A 51 11.71 6.79 -4.46
C VAL A 51 11.97 7.04 -5.95
N SER A 52 12.38 6.02 -6.69
CA SER A 52 12.41 6.11 -8.15
C SER A 52 10.98 5.97 -8.71
N LYS A 53 10.67 6.68 -9.79
CA LYS A 53 9.51 6.37 -10.63
C LYS A 53 9.78 5.01 -11.30
N GLY A 54 9.51 3.92 -10.61
CA GLY A 54 9.19 2.68 -11.29
C GLY A 54 7.92 2.91 -12.13
N PRO A 55 7.72 2.17 -13.24
CA PRO A 55 6.44 2.13 -13.92
C PRO A 55 5.44 1.45 -12.98
N SER A 56 4.88 2.19 -12.03
CA SER A 56 3.71 1.75 -11.29
C SER A 56 2.51 2.21 -12.10
N PRO A 57 1.84 1.31 -12.83
CA PRO A 57 0.67 1.67 -13.62
C PRO A 57 -0.55 2.07 -12.76
N PHE A 58 -0.38 2.08 -11.43
CA PHE A 58 -1.38 2.41 -10.45
C PHE A 58 -1.11 3.75 -9.75
N LEU A 59 -0.24 4.59 -10.31
CA LEU A 59 -0.12 6.02 -9.98
C LEU A 59 -1.39 6.77 -10.45
N TYR A 60 -2.52 6.47 -9.80
CA TYR A 60 -3.77 7.19 -9.99
C TYR A 60 -3.59 8.61 -9.45
N LYS A 61 -3.41 9.58 -10.34
CA LYS A 61 -3.94 10.90 -10.08
C LYS A 61 -5.45 10.75 -9.96
N TYR A 62 -5.95 10.64 -8.73
CA TYR A 62 -7.38 10.48 -8.42
C TYR A 62 -8.24 11.57 -9.07
N ALA A 63 -7.64 12.72 -9.38
CA ALA A 63 -8.13 13.66 -10.39
C ALA A 63 -7.75 13.18 -11.79
N ALA A 64 -8.52 12.26 -12.36
CA ALA A 64 -8.28 11.71 -13.69
C ALA A 64 -8.30 12.82 -14.76
N THR A 65 -7.13 13.32 -15.14
CA THR A 65 -6.95 14.22 -16.27
C THR A 65 -6.92 13.42 -17.56
N ALA A 66 -7.41 13.99 -18.67
CA ALA A 66 -7.42 13.35 -19.99
C ALA A 66 -6.04 12.88 -20.47
N ASP A 67 -4.96 13.44 -19.90
CA ASP A 67 -3.57 13.24 -20.33
C ASP A 67 -2.92 11.95 -19.78
N GLN A 68 -3.67 10.99 -19.21
CA GLN A 68 -3.12 9.71 -18.73
C GLN A 68 -2.95 8.65 -19.85
N LEU A 69 -3.23 8.99 -21.11
CA LEU A 69 -3.08 8.12 -22.29
C LEU A 69 -1.61 7.79 -22.67
N HIS A 70 -0.66 7.88 -21.74
CA HIS A 70 0.74 7.56 -21.97
C HIS A 70 1.11 6.12 -21.55
N ASP A 71 0.30 5.47 -20.72
CA ASP A 71 0.48 4.06 -20.35
C ASP A 71 -0.43 3.17 -21.20
N ASN A 72 0.09 2.01 -21.64
CA ASN A 72 -0.61 1.07 -22.52
C ASN A 72 -2.04 0.82 -22.00
N PRO A 73 -3.10 1.06 -22.80
CA PRO A 73 -4.49 0.95 -22.36
C PRO A 73 -4.87 -0.45 -21.86
N ASN A 74 -4.09 -1.48 -22.22
CA ASN A 74 -4.22 -2.84 -21.69
C ASN A 74 -3.66 -3.02 -20.27
N ILE A 75 -2.97 -2.02 -19.73
CA ILE A 75 -2.49 -2.00 -18.35
C ILE A 75 -3.54 -1.38 -17.42
N ALA A 76 -4.53 -0.65 -17.94
CA ALA A 76 -5.64 -0.16 -17.14
C ALA A 76 -6.64 -1.30 -16.89
N LEU A 77 -6.53 -1.96 -15.73
CA LEU A 77 -7.27 -3.15 -15.30
C LEU A 77 -8.76 -2.88 -15.01
N PHE A 78 -9.42 -1.99 -15.75
CA PHE A 78 -10.85 -1.78 -15.60
C PHE A 78 -11.63 -2.82 -16.41
N PHE A 79 -12.65 -3.40 -15.79
CA PHE A 79 -13.56 -4.36 -16.41
C PHE A 79 -14.97 -4.21 -15.85
N LEU A 80 -15.96 -4.83 -16.50
CA LEU A 80 -17.34 -4.82 -16.02
C LEU A 80 -17.52 -5.96 -15.02
N GLU A 81 -18.36 -5.76 -14.01
CA GLU A 81 -18.64 -6.80 -12.99
C GLU A 81 -19.08 -8.14 -13.63
N ASN A 82 -19.77 -8.08 -14.78
CA ASN A 82 -20.20 -9.25 -15.55
C ASN A 82 -19.06 -10.07 -16.18
N ASP A 83 -17.85 -9.54 -16.26
CA ASP A 83 -16.67 -10.24 -16.77
C ASP A 83 -16.01 -11.10 -15.69
N LEU A 84 -16.35 -10.87 -14.42
CA LEU A 84 -15.85 -11.60 -13.26
C LEU A 84 -16.53 -12.97 -13.14
N LYS A 85 -16.24 -13.86 -14.10
CA LYS A 85 -16.84 -15.18 -14.23
C LYS A 85 -15.77 -16.24 -14.40
N LYS A 86 -16.08 -17.45 -13.94
CA LYS A 86 -15.23 -18.62 -14.12
C LYS A 86 -14.94 -18.84 -15.61
N TYR A 87 -13.70 -19.19 -15.92
CA TYR A 87 -13.15 -19.41 -17.27
C TYR A 87 -12.99 -18.17 -18.15
N THR A 88 -13.34 -16.98 -17.67
CA THR A 88 -12.97 -15.74 -18.36
C THR A 88 -11.46 -15.59 -18.38
N LYS A 89 -10.91 -15.21 -19.54
CA LYS A 89 -9.49 -14.91 -19.73
C LYS A 89 -9.26 -13.42 -19.64
N MET A 90 -8.24 -13.01 -18.90
CA MET A 90 -7.87 -11.61 -18.72
C MET A 90 -6.36 -11.45 -18.83
N THR A 91 -5.91 -10.44 -19.57
CA THR A 91 -4.48 -10.13 -19.69
C THR A 91 -4.11 -9.09 -18.65
N LEU A 92 -3.39 -9.52 -17.61
CA LEU A 92 -3.14 -8.73 -16.40
C LEU A 92 -1.64 -8.66 -16.10
N HIS A 93 -1.24 -7.57 -15.47
CA HIS A 93 0.08 -7.40 -14.84
C HIS A 93 -0.16 -6.93 -13.41
N PHE A 94 0.02 -7.84 -12.45
CA PHE A 94 0.00 -7.48 -11.05
C PHE A 94 1.37 -6.92 -10.69
N THR A 95 1.41 -5.61 -10.43
CA THR A 95 2.66 -4.95 -10.08
C THR A 95 2.87 -4.99 -8.57
N LYS A 96 4.15 -4.91 -8.19
CA LYS A 96 4.58 -4.68 -6.82
C LYS A 96 5.62 -3.57 -6.83
N THR A 97 5.58 -2.68 -5.84
CA THR A 97 6.63 -1.65 -5.71
C THR A 97 7.98 -2.35 -5.50
N THR A 98 8.94 -2.06 -6.37
CA THR A 98 10.30 -2.64 -6.36
C THR A 98 11.14 -2.15 -5.19
N THR A 99 10.81 -0.99 -4.63
CA THR A 99 11.45 -0.43 -3.45
C THR A 99 10.71 -0.87 -2.18
N PRO A 100 11.29 -1.76 -1.36
CA PRO A 100 10.70 -2.12 -0.07
C PRO A 100 10.83 -0.93 0.89
N THR A 101 9.70 -0.30 1.17
CA THR A 101 9.54 0.63 2.29
C THR A 101 8.77 -0.08 3.39
N THR A 102 9.09 0.24 4.64
CA THR A 102 8.38 -0.27 5.81
C THR A 102 7.50 0.80 6.44
N PHE A 103 6.44 0.37 7.12
CA PHE A 103 5.70 1.25 8.01
C PHE A 103 6.62 1.78 9.09
N LEU A 104 6.47 3.07 9.38
CA LEU A 104 7.03 3.64 10.59
C LEU A 104 6.03 3.43 11.73
N PRO A 105 6.50 3.14 12.96
CA PRO A 105 5.63 3.17 14.13
C PRO A 105 4.93 4.52 14.25
N ARG A 106 3.67 4.52 14.70
CA ARG A 106 2.86 5.76 14.81
C ARG A 106 3.62 6.92 15.47
N GLN A 107 4.27 6.66 16.60
CA GLN A 107 5.02 7.67 17.36
C GLN A 107 6.19 8.31 16.60
N VAL A 108 6.73 7.60 15.60
CA VAL A 108 7.77 8.12 14.70
C VAL A 108 7.12 8.88 13.55
N ALA A 109 6.10 8.30 12.92
CA ALA A 109 5.38 8.92 11.80
C ALA A 109 4.76 10.28 12.17
N GLU A 110 4.17 10.41 13.35
CA GLU A 110 3.57 11.67 13.85
C GLU A 110 4.58 12.80 14.06
N LYS A 111 5.86 12.47 14.22
CA LYS A 111 6.94 13.48 14.34
C LYS A 111 7.43 13.97 12.99
N ILE A 112 7.07 13.28 11.90
CA ILE A 112 7.47 13.64 10.54
C ILE A 112 6.36 14.52 9.95
N PRO A 113 6.68 15.74 9.48
CA PRO A 113 5.70 16.57 8.81
C PRO A 113 5.10 15.87 7.58
N PHE A 114 3.77 15.92 7.44
CA PHE A 114 3.06 15.41 6.26
C PHE A 114 2.01 16.45 5.83
N SER A 115 2.46 17.50 5.14
CA SER A 115 1.57 18.55 4.61
C SER A 115 2.25 19.36 3.51
N SER A 116 1.46 19.86 2.54
CA SER A 116 1.96 20.70 1.44
C SER A 116 2.58 22.01 1.94
N LYS A 117 2.16 22.48 3.12
CA LYS A 117 2.71 23.68 3.76
C LYS A 117 4.10 23.48 4.35
N LYS A 118 4.53 22.23 4.54
CA LYS A 118 5.80 21.86 5.20
C LYS A 118 6.79 21.19 4.26
N ILE A 119 6.60 21.29 2.95
CA ILE A 119 7.46 20.64 1.95
C ILE A 119 8.95 20.92 2.17
N PRO A 120 9.43 22.16 2.40
CA PRO A 120 10.86 22.39 2.65
C PRO A 120 11.41 21.58 3.85
N GLN A 121 10.63 21.47 4.93
CA GLN A 121 11.01 20.72 6.13
C GLN A 121 11.04 19.21 5.86
N ILE A 122 10.10 18.71 5.07
CA ILE A 122 10.03 17.30 4.66
C ILE A 122 11.26 16.93 3.83
N LEU A 123 11.59 17.76 2.84
CA LEU A 123 12.72 17.52 1.96
C LEU A 123 14.05 17.59 2.71
N ASP A 124 14.20 18.53 3.65
CA ASP A 124 15.38 18.59 4.53
C ASP A 124 15.50 17.36 5.44
N TYR A 125 14.40 16.95 6.08
CA TYR A 125 14.36 15.78 6.96
C TYR A 125 14.82 14.50 6.24
N PHE A 126 14.36 14.29 5.01
CA PHE A 126 14.76 13.15 4.17
C PHE A 126 16.02 13.41 3.34
N SER A 127 16.66 14.58 3.46
CA SER A 127 17.83 14.98 2.69
C SER A 127 17.62 14.86 1.17
N VAL A 128 16.42 15.22 0.69
CA VAL A 128 16.01 15.20 -0.71
C VAL A 128 16.25 16.57 -1.36
N LYS A 129 16.87 16.59 -2.54
CA LYS A 129 17.13 17.84 -3.29
C LYS A 129 15.82 18.45 -3.82
N PRO A 130 15.51 19.75 -3.60
CA PRO A 130 14.21 20.35 -3.93
C PRO A 130 13.69 20.23 -5.38
N ASN A 131 14.60 20.13 -6.34
CA ASN A 131 14.30 20.06 -7.78
C ASN A 131 14.42 18.64 -8.36
N SER A 132 14.68 17.64 -7.52
CA SER A 132 14.82 16.26 -7.97
C SER A 132 13.47 15.62 -8.32
N MET A 133 13.51 14.46 -8.98
CA MET A 133 12.30 13.70 -9.28
C MET A 133 11.62 13.21 -8.00
N GLU A 134 12.39 12.84 -6.99
CA GLU A 134 11.92 12.41 -5.67
C GLU A 134 11.15 13.54 -4.97
N ALA A 135 11.66 14.77 -5.01
CA ALA A 135 10.96 15.92 -4.45
C ALA A 135 9.62 16.17 -5.14
N LYS A 136 9.55 15.97 -6.46
CA LYS A 136 8.29 16.07 -7.22
C LYS A 136 7.31 14.97 -6.80
N THR A 137 7.78 13.74 -6.61
CA THR A 137 6.94 12.61 -6.15
C THR A 137 6.39 12.85 -4.74
N ILE A 138 7.24 13.26 -3.79
CA ILE A 138 6.83 13.62 -2.42
C ILE A 138 5.76 14.72 -2.43
N LYS A 139 5.98 15.78 -3.20
CA LYS A 139 5.01 16.89 -3.37
C LYS A 139 3.68 16.39 -3.93
N GLN A 140 3.74 15.53 -4.96
CA GLN A 140 2.55 15.00 -5.62
C GLN A 140 1.73 14.12 -4.67
N THR A 141 2.36 13.17 -3.96
CA THR A 141 1.67 12.31 -2.99
C THR A 141 0.97 13.13 -1.90
N ILE A 142 1.65 14.12 -1.33
CA ILE A 142 1.05 14.98 -0.29
C ILE A 142 -0.14 15.76 -0.87
N LYS A 143 -0.01 16.28 -2.08
CA LYS A 143 -1.10 17.00 -2.76
C LYS A 143 -2.31 16.09 -2.95
N GLU A 144 -2.12 14.88 -3.48
CA GLU A 144 -3.20 13.89 -3.67
C GLU A 144 -3.86 13.51 -2.34
N CYS A 145 -3.08 13.39 -1.27
CA CYS A 145 -3.57 13.15 0.07
C CYS A 145 -4.46 14.30 0.59
N GLU A 146 -4.08 15.55 0.35
CA GLU A 146 -4.79 16.75 0.83
C GLU A 146 -5.93 17.22 -0.07
N GLU A 147 -5.98 16.82 -1.35
CA GLU A 147 -7.07 17.17 -2.27
C GLU A 147 -8.45 16.75 -1.71
N PRO A 148 -9.57 17.40 -2.01
CA PRO A 148 -10.88 16.89 -1.59
C PRO A 148 -11.19 15.54 -2.26
N GLY A 149 -11.85 14.63 -1.54
CA GLY A 149 -12.38 13.40 -2.15
C GLY A 149 -13.58 13.70 -3.06
N ILE A 150 -13.97 12.72 -3.88
CA ILE A 150 -15.21 12.82 -4.67
C ILE A 150 -16.45 12.74 -3.77
N LYS A 151 -17.62 13.10 -4.31
CA LYS A 151 -18.88 13.08 -3.54
C LYS A 151 -19.15 11.69 -2.97
N GLY A 152 -19.24 11.59 -1.64
CA GLY A 152 -19.49 10.33 -0.93
C GLY A 152 -18.26 9.43 -0.75
N GLU A 153 -17.06 9.93 -1.07
CA GLU A 153 -15.80 9.30 -0.72
C GLU A 153 -15.30 9.83 0.63
N GLU A 154 -14.95 8.90 1.52
CA GLU A 154 -14.19 9.19 2.72
C GLU A 154 -12.77 8.69 2.51
N LYS A 155 -11.79 9.58 2.63
CA LYS A 155 -10.39 9.24 2.39
C LYS A 155 -9.47 9.66 3.51
N TYR A 156 -8.33 8.97 3.60
CA TYR A 156 -7.32 9.18 4.62
C TYR A 156 -5.95 8.69 4.12
N CYS A 157 -4.91 9.51 4.24
CA CYS A 157 -3.55 9.04 4.03
C CYS A 157 -2.94 8.56 5.34
N ALA A 158 -2.81 7.24 5.46
CA ALA A 158 -2.23 6.57 6.60
C ALA A 158 -0.70 6.58 6.50
N THR A 159 -0.06 7.23 7.48
CA THR A 159 1.41 7.30 7.62
C THR A 159 1.98 6.24 8.55
N SER A 160 1.12 5.41 9.14
CA SER A 160 1.48 4.27 9.99
C SER A 160 0.46 3.15 9.83
N LEU A 161 0.85 1.91 10.13
CA LEU A 161 -0.06 0.75 10.07
C LEU A 161 -1.22 0.94 11.04
N GLU A 162 -0.91 1.41 12.23
CA GLU A 162 -1.89 1.67 13.28
C GLU A 162 -2.92 2.69 12.79
N SER A 163 -2.50 3.78 12.14
CA SER A 163 -3.43 4.79 11.61
C SER A 163 -4.32 4.25 10.48
N MET A 164 -3.79 3.34 9.65
CA MET A 164 -4.57 2.66 8.62
C MET A 164 -5.65 1.78 9.26
N VAL A 165 -5.29 0.98 10.27
CA VAL A 165 -6.22 0.10 10.99
C VAL A 165 -7.31 0.90 11.70
N ASP A 166 -6.97 2.02 12.35
CA ASP A 166 -7.94 2.90 13.00
C ASP A 166 -8.96 3.44 11.99
N PHE A 167 -8.50 3.93 10.84
CA PHE A 167 -9.38 4.42 9.78
C PHE A 167 -10.32 3.30 9.29
N CYS A 168 -9.77 2.13 8.96
CA CYS A 168 -10.55 1.01 8.45
C CYS A 168 -11.59 0.52 9.48
N SER A 169 -11.19 0.38 10.74
CA SER A 169 -12.06 -0.10 11.82
C SER A 169 -13.16 0.90 12.15
N THR A 170 -12.85 2.21 12.09
CA THR A 170 -13.86 3.26 12.30
C THR A 170 -14.91 3.24 11.19
N ARG A 171 -14.56 2.82 9.97
CA ARG A 171 -15.45 2.84 8.79
C ARG A 171 -16.19 1.53 8.52
N LEU A 172 -15.64 0.41 8.96
CA LEU A 172 -16.18 -0.94 8.68
C LEU A 172 -16.60 -1.70 9.95
N GLY A 173 -16.32 -1.14 11.14
CA GLY A 173 -16.53 -1.79 12.43
C GLY A 173 -15.30 -2.55 12.93
N LYS A 174 -15.45 -3.27 14.05
CA LYS A 174 -14.32 -3.91 14.75
C LYS A 174 -13.91 -5.28 14.18
N SER A 175 -14.80 -5.97 13.47
CA SER A 175 -14.54 -7.31 12.92
C SER A 175 -14.19 -7.17 11.44
N ILE A 176 -12.92 -6.88 11.16
CA ILE A 176 -12.40 -6.68 9.80
C ILE A 176 -11.25 -7.63 9.50
N GLN A 177 -11.10 -7.94 8.21
CA GLN A 177 -9.94 -8.64 7.64
C GLN A 177 -9.32 -7.81 6.53
N ALA A 178 -8.01 -7.95 6.38
CA ALA A 178 -7.26 -7.47 5.23
C ALA A 178 -7.10 -8.60 4.21
N ILE A 179 -7.35 -8.28 2.95
CA ILE A 179 -7.07 -9.14 1.80
C ILE A 179 -6.22 -8.36 0.79
N SER A 180 -5.30 -9.06 0.12
CA SER A 180 -4.41 -8.49 -0.90
C SER A 180 -4.23 -9.47 -2.05
N THR A 181 -3.81 -8.95 -3.20
CA THR A 181 -3.43 -9.80 -4.33
C THR A 181 -2.10 -10.49 -4.02
N GLU A 182 -2.03 -11.80 -4.26
CA GLU A 182 -0.83 -12.61 -4.10
C GLU A 182 -0.50 -13.36 -5.38
N VAL A 183 0.70 -13.10 -5.94
CA VAL A 183 1.20 -13.81 -7.11
C VAL A 183 2.48 -14.53 -6.75
N LYS A 184 2.52 -15.85 -6.98
CA LYS A 184 3.69 -16.67 -6.60
C LYS A 184 5.00 -16.29 -7.32
N LYS A 185 4.91 -15.59 -8.45
CA LYS A 185 6.05 -15.14 -9.26
C LYS A 185 5.73 -13.79 -9.93
N GLU A 186 6.52 -12.77 -9.63
CA GLU A 186 6.48 -11.48 -10.34
C GLU A 186 6.76 -11.71 -11.81
N THR A 187 5.88 -11.21 -12.67
CA THR A 187 5.89 -11.56 -14.09
C THR A 187 5.27 -10.44 -14.92
N PRO A 188 5.72 -10.27 -16.18
CA PRO A 188 5.19 -9.25 -17.07
C PRO A 188 3.72 -9.50 -17.40
N LEU A 189 3.14 -8.58 -18.17
CA LEU A 189 1.79 -8.68 -18.71
C LEU A 189 1.53 -10.05 -19.34
N GLN A 190 0.50 -10.77 -18.86
CA GLN A 190 0.21 -12.13 -19.29
C GLN A 190 -1.25 -12.50 -19.08
N THR A 191 -1.70 -13.54 -19.79
CA THR A 191 -3.08 -14.03 -19.70
C THR A 191 -3.28 -14.97 -18.51
N TYR A 192 -4.28 -14.64 -17.70
CA TYR A 192 -4.82 -15.45 -16.62
C TYR A 192 -6.22 -15.94 -16.99
N THR A 193 -6.56 -17.14 -16.53
CA THR A 193 -7.92 -17.69 -16.57
C THR A 193 -8.48 -17.69 -15.16
N ILE A 194 -9.70 -17.17 -14.98
CA ILE A 194 -10.38 -17.19 -13.68
C ILE A 194 -10.83 -18.63 -13.35
N GLU A 195 -10.38 -19.17 -12.23
CA GLU A 195 -10.80 -20.48 -11.71
C GLU A 195 -11.95 -20.37 -10.71
N GLY A 196 -12.03 -19.25 -9.98
CA GLY A 196 -13.04 -19.04 -8.94
C GLY A 196 -13.22 -17.57 -8.61
N VAL A 197 -14.44 -17.23 -8.21
CA VAL A 197 -14.82 -15.87 -7.79
C VAL A 197 -15.61 -16.01 -6.50
N LYS A 198 -15.13 -15.35 -5.44
CA LYS A 198 -15.81 -15.28 -4.14
C LYS A 198 -16.08 -13.83 -3.81
N LYS A 199 -17.37 -13.46 -3.75
CA LYS A 199 -17.79 -12.16 -3.23
C LYS A 199 -17.53 -12.10 -1.72
N MET A 200 -16.98 -11.00 -1.23
CA MET A 200 -16.83 -10.76 0.21
C MET A 200 -18.18 -10.42 0.83
N ALA A 201 -18.36 -10.71 2.13
CA ALA A 201 -19.68 -10.71 2.77
C ALA A 201 -20.39 -9.35 2.79
N SER A 202 -19.64 -8.24 2.79
CA SER A 202 -20.17 -6.89 2.88
C SER A 202 -20.03 -6.12 1.56
N ASP A 203 -21.03 -5.28 1.25
CA ASP A 203 -20.99 -4.30 0.16
C ASP A 203 -20.31 -2.98 0.59
N ALA A 204 -19.50 -3.04 1.66
CA ALA A 204 -18.62 -1.99 2.12
C ALA A 204 -17.18 -2.52 2.23
N ALA A 205 -16.25 -1.77 1.63
CA ALA A 205 -14.82 -2.02 1.71
C ALA A 205 -14.07 -0.69 1.85
N VAL A 206 -12.90 -0.75 2.50
CA VAL A 206 -11.90 0.32 2.48
C VAL A 206 -10.73 -0.18 1.64
N VAL A 207 -10.36 0.56 0.60
CA VAL A 207 -9.23 0.21 -0.27
C VAL A 207 -8.06 1.13 0.09
N CYS A 208 -6.91 0.54 0.36
CA CYS A 208 -5.68 1.25 0.69
C CYS A 208 -4.65 1.03 -0.42
N HIS A 209 -4.29 2.11 -1.10
CA HIS A 209 -3.33 2.16 -2.19
C HIS A 209 -1.99 2.66 -1.68
N LYS A 210 -0.94 1.85 -1.87
CA LYS A 210 0.42 2.25 -1.47
C LYS A 210 0.88 3.44 -2.30
N GLN A 211 1.44 4.45 -1.62
CA GLN A 211 1.90 5.67 -2.24
C GLN A 211 3.43 5.69 -2.37
N ASN A 212 3.91 6.38 -3.40
CA ASN A 212 5.34 6.60 -3.62
C ASN A 212 5.85 7.71 -2.69
N TYR A 213 6.17 7.36 -1.45
CA TYR A 213 6.65 8.29 -0.44
C TYR A 213 7.94 7.79 0.21
N ALA A 214 8.62 8.67 0.95
CA ALA A 214 9.92 8.41 1.57
C ALA A 214 9.92 7.22 2.55
N TYR A 215 8.76 6.83 3.04
CA TYR A 215 8.46 5.62 3.81
C TYR A 215 7.07 5.13 3.42
N THR A 216 6.60 4.00 3.97
CA THR A 216 5.28 3.46 3.62
C THR A 216 4.15 4.40 4.05
N VAL A 217 3.43 4.91 3.05
CA VAL A 217 2.19 5.67 3.21
C VAL A 217 1.12 5.02 2.34
N PHE A 218 -0.09 4.91 2.85
CA PHE A 218 -1.24 4.40 2.11
C PHE A 218 -2.30 5.48 1.96
N TYR A 219 -2.76 5.70 0.72
CA TYR A 219 -4.00 6.40 0.46
C TYR A 219 -5.14 5.41 0.66
N CYS A 220 -5.87 5.53 1.75
CA CYS A 220 -7.04 4.72 2.05
C CYS A 220 -8.31 5.48 1.73
N HIS A 221 -9.28 4.80 1.12
CA HIS A 221 -10.58 5.40 0.87
C HIS A 221 -11.73 4.39 0.95
N LYS A 222 -12.92 4.90 1.25
CA LYS A 222 -14.19 4.19 1.21
C LYS A 222 -15.16 5.01 0.39
N THR A 223 -15.77 4.39 -0.61
CA THR A 223 -16.87 4.99 -1.37
C THR A 223 -18.21 4.48 -0.84
N GLN A 224 -19.32 5.09 -1.28
CA GLN A 224 -20.66 4.75 -0.75
C GLN A 224 -21.01 3.27 -0.91
N THR A 225 -20.69 2.67 -2.07
CA THR A 225 -21.00 1.28 -2.37
C THR A 225 -19.84 0.63 -3.11
N THR A 226 -19.21 -0.37 -2.48
CA THR A 226 -18.04 -1.07 -3.04
C THR A 226 -18.12 -2.54 -2.71
N LYS A 227 -18.16 -3.37 -3.75
CA LYS A 227 -18.09 -4.82 -3.60
C LYS A 227 -16.64 -5.27 -3.76
N ALA A 228 -16.17 -6.10 -2.85
CA ALA A 228 -14.86 -6.75 -2.96
C ALA A 228 -15.01 -8.22 -3.33
N TYR A 229 -14.03 -8.74 -4.05
CA TYR A 229 -13.99 -10.11 -4.54
C TYR A 229 -12.59 -10.70 -4.36
N SER A 230 -12.52 -11.93 -3.84
CA SER A 230 -11.34 -12.78 -3.98
C SER A 230 -11.49 -13.64 -5.24
N VAL A 231 -10.45 -13.67 -6.07
CA VAL A 231 -10.48 -14.26 -7.40
C VAL A 231 -9.28 -15.18 -7.55
N SER A 232 -9.54 -16.49 -7.61
CA SER A 232 -8.49 -17.45 -7.91
C SER A 232 -8.28 -17.52 -9.41
N MET A 233 -7.02 -17.43 -9.83
CA MET A 233 -6.65 -17.35 -11.24
C MET A 233 -5.46 -18.26 -11.54
N VAL A 234 -5.41 -18.79 -12.76
CA VAL A 234 -4.33 -19.65 -13.21
C VAL A 234 -3.82 -19.23 -14.59
N ARG A 235 -2.51 -19.35 -14.78
CA ARG A 235 -1.85 -19.15 -16.07
C ARG A 235 -1.81 -20.42 -16.89
N LEU A 236 -1.44 -20.30 -18.16
CA LEU A 236 -1.18 -21.46 -19.03
C LEU A 236 -0.05 -22.35 -18.49
N ASP A 237 0.93 -21.79 -17.80
CA ASP A 237 2.05 -22.53 -17.18
C ASP A 237 1.69 -23.18 -15.83
N GLY A 238 0.42 -23.11 -15.41
CA GLY A 238 -0.07 -23.67 -14.16
C GLY A 238 0.19 -22.83 -12.91
N THR A 239 0.85 -21.67 -13.04
CA THR A 239 1.07 -20.77 -11.90
C THR A 239 -0.25 -20.13 -11.47
N LYS A 240 -0.48 -20.14 -10.15
CA LYS A 240 -1.68 -19.59 -9.54
C LYS A 240 -1.45 -18.18 -9.00
N ALA A 241 -2.50 -17.37 -9.04
CA ALA A 241 -2.61 -16.08 -8.40
C ALA A 241 -3.93 -16.00 -7.64
N GLU A 242 -3.90 -15.46 -6.43
CA GLU A 242 -5.09 -15.09 -5.68
C GLU A 242 -5.22 -13.58 -5.75
N ALA A 243 -6.08 -13.09 -6.64
CA ALA A 243 -6.24 -11.66 -6.90
C ALA A 243 -7.41 -11.10 -6.12
N VAL A 244 -7.28 -9.82 -5.73
CA VAL A 244 -8.39 -9.06 -5.17
C VAL A 244 -8.92 -8.09 -6.21
N ALA A 245 -10.23 -8.10 -6.43
CA ALA A 245 -10.93 -7.12 -7.25
C ALA A 245 -11.91 -6.32 -6.41
N VAL A 246 -12.09 -5.06 -6.77
CA VAL A 246 -13.12 -4.19 -6.21
C VAL A 246 -13.97 -3.62 -7.33
N CYS A 247 -15.27 -3.51 -7.08
CA CYS A 247 -16.24 -2.94 -7.99
C CYS A 247 -16.93 -1.76 -7.31
N HIS A 248 -16.80 -0.58 -7.91
CA HIS A 248 -17.53 0.61 -7.50
C HIS A 248 -18.90 0.60 -8.19
N THR A 249 -19.96 0.45 -7.42
CA THR A 249 -21.33 0.30 -7.96
C THR A 249 -22.03 1.63 -8.22
N ASP A 250 -21.61 2.70 -7.55
CA ASP A 250 -22.00 4.07 -7.89
C ASP A 250 -20.78 4.88 -8.32
N THR A 251 -20.69 5.12 -9.62
CA THR A 251 -19.64 5.95 -10.24
C THR A 251 -20.17 7.28 -10.76
N SER A 252 -21.40 7.68 -10.39
CA SER A 252 -22.05 8.89 -10.90
C SER A 252 -21.28 10.18 -10.54
N GLY A 253 -20.59 10.19 -9.41
CA GLY A 253 -19.74 11.29 -8.95
C GLY A 253 -18.32 11.30 -9.52
N TRP A 254 -17.95 10.33 -10.34
CA TRP A 254 -16.61 10.25 -10.94
C TRP A 254 -16.47 11.26 -12.07
N ASN A 255 -15.24 11.68 -12.37
CA ASN A 255 -14.97 12.52 -13.53
C ASN A 255 -15.45 11.82 -14.81
N PRO A 256 -16.33 12.42 -15.63
CA PRO A 256 -16.78 11.81 -16.89
C PRO A 256 -15.65 11.50 -17.88
N LYS A 257 -14.51 12.18 -17.74
CA LYS A 257 -13.29 11.92 -18.53
C LYS A 257 -12.37 10.86 -17.90
N HIS A 258 -12.78 10.21 -16.81
CA HIS A 258 -11.98 9.19 -16.14
C HIS A 258 -11.65 8.03 -17.11
N LEU A 259 -10.41 7.52 -17.03
CA LEU A 259 -9.89 6.52 -17.96
C LEU A 259 -10.79 5.27 -18.08
N ALA A 260 -11.36 4.81 -16.96
CA ALA A 260 -12.28 3.68 -16.94
C ALA A 260 -13.46 3.84 -17.92
N PHE A 261 -14.05 5.04 -18.02
CA PHE A 261 -15.17 5.31 -18.93
C PHE A 261 -14.74 5.33 -20.39
N GLN A 262 -13.50 5.77 -20.66
CA GLN A 262 -12.94 5.78 -22.01
C GLN A 262 -12.64 4.36 -22.51
N VAL A 263 -12.03 3.54 -21.65
CA VAL A 263 -11.64 2.15 -21.97
C VAL A 263 -12.88 1.25 -22.10
N LEU A 264 -13.81 1.32 -21.14
CA LEU A 264 -15.01 0.49 -21.12
C LEU A 264 -16.13 1.01 -22.01
N LYS A 265 -15.99 2.25 -22.54
CA LYS A 265 -16.99 2.92 -23.38
C LYS A 265 -18.37 3.02 -22.70
N VAL A 266 -18.37 3.33 -21.41
CA VAL A 266 -19.57 3.51 -20.57
C VAL A 266 -19.58 4.90 -19.94
N LYS A 267 -20.73 5.32 -19.39
CA LYS A 267 -20.88 6.64 -18.75
C LYS A 267 -20.86 6.51 -17.22
N PRO A 268 -20.54 7.59 -16.48
CA PRO A 268 -20.68 7.62 -15.02
C PRO A 268 -22.07 7.16 -14.57
N GLY A 269 -22.11 6.28 -13.56
CA GLY A 269 -23.35 5.83 -12.92
C GLY A 269 -24.21 4.85 -13.72
N THR A 270 -23.82 4.44 -14.92
CA THR A 270 -24.64 3.50 -15.72
C THR A 270 -24.40 2.04 -15.37
N VAL A 271 -23.17 1.69 -14.98
CA VAL A 271 -22.76 0.33 -14.63
C VAL A 271 -21.68 0.35 -13.55
N PRO A 272 -21.54 -0.72 -12.75
CA PRO A 272 -20.40 -0.88 -11.87
C PRO A 272 -19.08 -0.94 -12.64
N ILE A 273 -18.06 -0.26 -12.11
CA ILE A 273 -16.70 -0.27 -12.66
C ILE A 273 -15.81 -1.06 -11.71
N CYS A 274 -15.21 -2.13 -12.22
CA CYS A 274 -14.35 -3.00 -11.43
C CYS A 274 -12.89 -2.84 -11.83
N HIS A 275 -11.99 -3.10 -10.89
CA HIS A 275 -10.58 -3.30 -11.18
C HIS A 275 -9.92 -4.25 -10.20
N PHE A 276 -8.81 -4.86 -10.62
CA PHE A 276 -7.95 -5.61 -9.73
C PHE A 276 -6.98 -4.70 -8.97
N LEU A 277 -6.50 -5.20 -7.84
CA LEU A 277 -5.53 -4.51 -7.00
C LEU A 277 -4.11 -5.06 -7.23
N PRO A 278 -3.07 -4.19 -7.17
CA PRO A 278 -1.67 -4.59 -7.08
C PRO A 278 -1.37 -5.45 -5.86
N GLU A 279 -0.21 -6.11 -5.85
CA GLU A 279 0.22 -6.99 -4.75
C GLU A 279 0.50 -6.24 -3.44
N ASP A 280 0.84 -4.96 -3.51
CA ASP A 280 1.15 -4.13 -2.34
C ASP A 280 0.01 -3.19 -1.94
N HIS A 281 -1.19 -3.43 -2.46
CA HIS A 281 -2.42 -2.76 -2.07
C HIS A 281 -3.24 -3.66 -1.16
N ILE A 282 -4.00 -3.05 -0.25
CA ILE A 282 -4.74 -3.77 0.79
C ILE A 282 -6.20 -3.39 0.70
N VAL A 283 -7.09 -4.37 0.68
CA VAL A 283 -8.53 -4.17 0.81
C VAL A 283 -8.95 -4.66 2.18
N TRP A 284 -9.64 -3.81 2.93
CA TRP A 284 -10.23 -4.15 4.21
C TRP A 284 -11.74 -4.35 4.03
N VAL A 285 -12.24 -5.46 4.56
CA VAL A 285 -13.65 -5.83 4.52
C VAL A 285 -14.09 -6.32 5.88
N HIS A 286 -15.40 -6.31 6.14
CA HIS A 286 -15.97 -6.97 7.30
C HIS A 286 -15.75 -8.49 7.20
N ASN A 287 -15.49 -9.14 8.34
CA ASN A 287 -15.33 -10.60 8.43
C ASN A 287 -16.63 -11.35 8.15
#